data_AF-A0A235EW62-F1
#
_entry.id   AF-A0A235EW62-F1
#
_cell.length_a   1.000
_cell.length_b   1.000
_cell.length_c   1.000
_cell.angle_alpha   90.00
_cell.angle_beta   90.00
_cell.angle_gamma   90.00
#
_symmetry.space_group_name_H-M   'P 1'
#
loop_
_entity.id
_entity.type
_entity.pdbx_description
1 polymer ?
#
loop_
_entity_poly.entity_id
_entity_poly.type
_entity_poly.pdbx_seq_one_letter_code
_entity_poly.pdbx_strand_id
1 'polypeptide(L)'
;MSQIYRRYFRVTHGPIMDKAIEIEAANAEARKALHAFCQEIGAKDSLSYRDGRRAGFRFPSTPDQSVWKQPNSFGAYWPRKNSAAGREMLARIEALPRIVDISQALDVAGLTPHVPMLISDRYGHTATITGRTSLGVLFVSVPWRDINPKELERYKAEREVGNSWSMGMEHLLWQPTAEMQELKRWEVEKEIEELNARIEREKQEA
;
A
#
# COMPACT_ATOMS: atom_id res chain seq x y z
N MET A 1 8.98 -21.39 20.16
CA MET A 1 8.76 -20.03 19.63
C MET A 1 7.27 -19.86 19.41
N SER A 2 6.66 -18.77 19.88
CA SER A 2 5.23 -18.55 19.65
C SER A 2 4.97 -18.27 18.16
N GLN A 3 3.92 -18.90 17.63
CA GLN A 3 3.54 -18.82 16.23
C GLN A 3 2.97 -17.42 15.93
N ILE A 4 3.41 -16.79 14.84
CA ILE A 4 2.78 -15.56 14.33
C ILE A 4 1.48 -15.95 13.64
N TYR A 5 0.39 -15.28 14.01
CA TYR A 5 -0.91 -15.37 13.35
C TYR A 5 -1.38 -13.97 12.93
N ARG A 6 -2.60 -13.86 12.40
CA ARG A 6 -3.20 -12.58 12.01
C ARG A 6 -4.53 -12.38 12.71
N ARG A 7 -4.75 -11.17 13.22
CA ARG A 7 -6.07 -10.68 13.62
C ARG A 7 -6.70 -9.97 12.44
N TYR A 8 -8.00 -10.13 12.26
CA TYR A 8 -8.72 -9.62 11.10
C TYR A 8 -9.81 -8.67 11.55
N PHE A 9 -9.96 -7.56 10.82
CA PHE A 9 -10.91 -6.52 11.15
C PHE A 9 -11.67 -6.11 9.90
N ARG A 10 -12.99 -6.02 10.03
CA ARG A 10 -13.89 -5.45 9.04
C ARG A 10 -14.07 -3.97 9.31
N VAL A 11 -13.99 -3.17 8.26
CA VAL A 11 -14.13 -1.72 8.29
C VAL A 11 -15.17 -1.33 7.25
N THR A 12 -16.22 -0.64 7.67
CA THR A 12 -17.31 -0.15 6.79
C THR A 12 -17.47 1.35 6.78
N HIS A 13 -16.88 2.05 7.75
CA HIS A 13 -16.92 3.50 7.91
C HIS A 13 -15.74 3.94 8.78
N GLY A 14 -15.57 5.26 8.92
CA GLY A 14 -14.54 5.85 9.77
C GLY A 14 -13.22 6.12 9.05
N PRO A 15 -12.17 6.53 9.79
CA PRO A 15 -10.98 7.16 9.22
C PRO A 15 -10.26 6.32 8.16
N ILE A 16 -10.17 5.00 8.35
CA ILE A 16 -9.54 4.10 7.37
C ILE A 16 -10.33 4.07 6.06
N MET A 17 -11.66 3.95 6.14
CA MET A 17 -12.53 3.93 4.95
C MET A 17 -12.48 5.28 4.23
N ASP A 18 -12.57 6.38 4.97
CA ASP A 18 -12.53 7.74 4.41
C ASP A 18 -11.19 7.98 3.70
N LYS A 19 -10.07 7.58 4.31
CA LYS A 19 -8.75 7.73 3.70
C LYS A 19 -8.58 6.83 2.48
N ALA A 20 -9.13 5.62 2.50
CA ALA A 20 -9.12 4.72 1.36
C ALA A 20 -9.89 5.30 0.16
N ILE A 21 -11.07 5.88 0.41
CA ILE A 21 -11.88 6.56 -0.62
C ILE A 21 -11.11 7.76 -1.20
N GLU A 22 -10.50 8.58 -0.36
CA GLU A 22 -9.66 9.71 -0.80
C GLU A 22 -8.51 9.26 -1.71
N ILE A 23 -7.78 8.21 -1.28
CA ILE A 23 -6.67 7.63 -2.05
C ILE A 23 -7.15 7.09 -3.40
N GLU A 24 -8.28 6.38 -3.44
CA GLU A 24 -8.82 5.85 -4.70
C GLU A 24 -9.24 6.94 -5.67
N ALA A 25 -9.90 8.00 -5.18
CA ALA A 25 -10.27 9.17 -5.98
C ALA A 25 -9.02 9.87 -6.54
N ALA A 26 -8.03 10.15 -5.70
CA ALA A 26 -6.76 10.74 -6.13
C ALA A 26 -6.02 9.85 -7.14
N ASN A 27 -6.04 8.54 -6.92
CA ASN A 27 -5.42 7.57 -7.83
C ASN A 27 -6.14 7.47 -9.18
N ALA A 28 -7.46 7.65 -9.23
CA ALA A 28 -8.20 7.68 -10.49
C ALA A 28 -7.73 8.86 -11.36
N GLU A 29 -7.62 10.05 -10.78
CA GLU A 29 -7.09 11.23 -11.47
C GLU A 29 -5.61 11.06 -11.83
N ALA A 30 -4.81 10.50 -10.93
CA ALA A 30 -3.38 10.25 -11.20
C ALA A 30 -3.15 9.27 -12.36
N ARG A 31 -3.99 8.23 -12.48
CA ARG A 31 -3.95 7.28 -13.60
C ARG A 31 -4.36 7.94 -14.91
N LYS A 32 -5.38 8.79 -14.92
CA LYS A 32 -5.78 9.57 -16.12
C LYS A 32 -4.63 10.47 -16.58
N ALA A 33 -4.06 11.26 -15.67
CA ALA A 33 -2.95 12.15 -15.98
C ALA A 33 -1.72 11.39 -16.50
N LEU A 34 -1.38 10.27 -15.87
CA LEU A 34 -0.27 9.42 -16.31
C LEU A 34 -0.52 8.79 -17.69
N HIS A 35 -1.74 8.33 -17.96
CA HIS A 35 -2.10 7.77 -19.25
C HIS A 35 -1.99 8.82 -20.36
N ALA A 36 -2.54 10.01 -20.14
CA ALA A 36 -2.43 11.12 -21.08
C ALA A 36 -0.96 11.50 -21.32
N PHE A 37 -0.14 11.56 -20.26
CA PHE A 37 1.28 11.82 -20.37
C PHE A 37 2.03 10.75 -21.18
N CYS A 38 1.73 9.46 -20.95
CA CYS A 38 2.32 8.38 -21.74
C CYS A 38 1.97 8.50 -23.22
N GLN A 39 0.71 8.81 -23.56
CA GLN A 39 0.29 9.03 -24.93
C GLN A 39 1.04 10.21 -25.57
N GLU A 40 1.17 11.32 -24.84
CA GLU A 40 1.86 12.52 -25.32
C GLU A 40 3.33 12.25 -25.69
N ILE A 41 4.06 11.53 -24.84
CA ILE A 41 5.48 11.23 -25.08
C ILE A 41 5.68 10.03 -26.02
N GLY A 42 4.61 9.33 -26.43
CA GLY A 42 4.69 8.12 -27.24
C GLY A 42 5.11 6.85 -26.46
N ALA A 43 4.97 6.85 -25.14
CA ALA A 43 5.20 5.68 -24.30
C ALA A 43 4.00 4.73 -24.29
N LYS A 44 4.26 3.43 -24.23
CA LYS A 44 3.26 2.37 -24.05
C LYS A 44 2.74 2.35 -22.61
N ASP A 45 3.65 2.39 -21.65
CA ASP A 45 3.34 2.32 -20.22
C ASP A 45 4.43 2.98 -19.37
N SER A 46 4.19 3.04 -18.06
CA SER A 46 5.17 3.47 -17.07
C SER A 46 5.37 2.40 -16.00
N LEU A 47 6.59 2.32 -15.48
CA LEU A 47 6.94 1.55 -14.30
C LEU A 47 6.98 2.49 -13.10
N SER A 48 6.55 1.98 -11.95
CA SER A 48 6.57 2.72 -10.69
C SER A 48 7.14 1.85 -9.58
N TYR A 49 7.86 2.48 -8.66
CA TYR A 49 8.22 1.90 -7.38
C TYR A 49 6.97 1.77 -6.50
N ARG A 50 7.09 0.97 -5.43
CA ARG A 50 5.99 0.73 -4.48
C ARG A 50 5.51 2.03 -3.79
N ASP A 51 6.39 3.01 -3.64
CA ASP A 51 6.08 4.31 -3.05
C ASP A 51 5.44 5.30 -4.05
N GLY A 52 5.06 4.83 -5.25
CA GLY A 52 4.42 5.64 -6.28
C GLY A 52 5.38 6.49 -7.12
N ARG A 53 6.68 6.52 -6.81
CA ARG A 53 7.67 7.20 -7.67
C ARG A 53 7.81 6.45 -8.99
N ARG A 54 8.01 7.19 -10.09
CA ARG A 54 8.21 6.57 -11.40
C ARG A 54 9.62 5.96 -11.49
N ALA A 55 9.69 4.75 -12.00
CA ALA A 55 10.92 4.01 -12.26
C ALA A 55 11.34 4.09 -13.74
N GLY A 56 10.39 4.36 -14.64
CA GLY A 56 10.65 4.68 -16.05
C GLY A 56 9.46 4.46 -16.96
N PHE A 57 9.69 4.63 -18.25
CA PHE A 57 8.68 4.55 -19.30
C PHE A 57 9.10 3.54 -20.35
N ARG A 58 8.17 2.73 -20.84
CA ARG A 58 8.44 1.80 -21.94
C ARG A 58 7.88 2.38 -23.22
N PHE A 59 8.65 2.26 -24.30
CA PHE A 59 8.29 2.77 -25.61
C PHE A 59 8.09 1.59 -26.58
N PRO A 60 7.22 1.73 -27.59
CA PRO A 60 7.01 0.69 -28.60
C PRO A 60 8.25 0.51 -29.51
N SER A 61 9.05 1.55 -29.65
CA SER A 61 10.33 1.56 -30.36
C SER A 61 11.36 2.38 -29.57
N THR A 62 12.62 2.40 -30.02
CA THR A 62 13.66 3.19 -29.34
C THR A 62 13.29 4.68 -29.39
N PRO A 63 13.09 5.36 -28.24
CA PRO A 63 12.76 6.77 -28.20
C PRO A 63 13.99 7.64 -28.51
N ASP A 64 13.80 8.95 -28.67
CA ASP A 64 14.91 9.88 -28.89
C ASP A 64 15.97 9.77 -27.79
N GLN A 65 17.15 9.27 -28.17
CA GLN A 65 18.26 9.05 -27.25
C GLN A 65 18.94 10.34 -26.78
N SER A 66 18.60 11.50 -27.34
CA SER A 66 19.03 12.81 -26.85
C SER A 66 18.30 13.20 -25.54
N VAL A 67 17.06 12.72 -25.38
CA VAL A 67 16.20 12.96 -24.21
C VAL A 67 16.22 11.78 -23.27
N TRP A 68 16.15 10.55 -23.81
CA TRP A 68 15.96 9.33 -23.05
C TRP A 68 17.25 8.52 -22.96
N LYS A 69 17.43 7.83 -21.83
CA LYS A 69 18.45 6.80 -21.67
C LYS A 69 17.80 5.54 -21.11
N GLN A 70 18.36 4.39 -21.43
CA GLN A 70 17.96 3.14 -20.82
C GLN A 70 18.95 2.80 -19.70
N PRO A 71 18.64 3.06 -18.42
CA PRO A 71 19.59 2.81 -17.32
C PRO A 71 19.75 1.32 -16.97
N ASN A 72 18.82 0.46 -17.40
CA ASN A 72 18.83 -0.96 -17.04
C ASN A 72 18.28 -1.84 -18.19
N SER A 73 18.58 -3.13 -18.12
CA SER A 73 18.13 -4.14 -19.10
C SER A 73 16.62 -4.43 -19.03
N PHE A 74 15.86 -3.85 -18.10
CA PHE A 74 14.41 -4.08 -17.93
C PHE A 74 13.53 -3.35 -18.95
N GLY A 75 14.12 -2.79 -20.00
CA GLY A 75 13.39 -2.16 -21.12
C GLY A 75 12.73 -0.82 -20.80
N ALA A 76 13.04 -0.21 -19.65
CA ALA A 76 12.49 1.09 -19.26
C ALA A 76 13.49 2.21 -19.53
N TYR A 77 12.99 3.32 -20.07
CA TYR A 77 13.74 4.52 -20.34
C TYR A 77 13.48 5.57 -19.27
N TRP A 78 14.51 6.34 -18.96
CA TRP A 78 14.49 7.46 -18.03
C TRP A 78 15.08 8.71 -18.71
N PRO A 79 14.59 9.93 -18.42
CA PRO A 79 15.17 11.14 -18.99
C PRO A 79 16.65 11.30 -18.62
N ARG A 80 17.42 11.86 -19.55
CA ARG A 80 18.82 12.23 -19.36
C ARG A 80 18.93 13.49 -18.53
N LYS A 81 19.50 13.37 -17.33
CA LYS A 81 19.72 14.52 -16.44
C LYS A 81 20.72 15.55 -16.97
N ASN A 82 21.57 15.16 -17.93
CA ASN A 82 22.61 16.03 -18.50
C ASN A 82 22.17 16.81 -19.75
N SER A 83 21.04 16.51 -20.39
CA SER A 83 20.51 17.30 -21.49
C SER A 83 19.43 18.30 -21.02
N ALA A 84 19.29 19.43 -21.71
CA ALA A 84 18.27 20.43 -21.38
C ALA A 84 16.86 19.84 -21.52
N ALA A 85 16.58 19.19 -22.65
CA ALA A 85 15.32 18.49 -22.91
C ALA A 85 15.04 17.36 -21.92
N GLY A 86 16.07 16.60 -21.50
CA GLY A 86 15.90 15.56 -20.49
C GLY A 86 15.61 16.10 -19.08
N ARG A 87 16.16 17.27 -18.70
CA ARG A 87 15.80 17.96 -17.45
C ARG A 87 14.39 18.52 -17.48
N GLU A 88 13.98 19.10 -18.60
CA GLU A 88 12.61 19.57 -18.80
C GLU A 88 11.62 18.40 -18.68
N MET A 89 11.89 17.29 -19.38
CA MET A 89 11.08 16.07 -19.28
C MET A 89 11.02 15.53 -17.84
N LEU A 90 12.13 15.55 -17.11
CA LEU A 90 12.15 15.14 -15.71
C LEU A 90 11.24 16.01 -14.83
N ALA A 91 11.29 17.34 -14.99
CA ALA A 91 10.43 18.25 -14.25
C ALA A 91 8.95 17.98 -14.53
N ARG A 92 8.60 17.69 -15.79
CA ARG A 92 7.24 17.31 -16.19
C ARG A 92 6.78 16.00 -15.54
N ILE A 93 7.66 14.99 -15.46
CA ILE A 93 7.39 13.72 -14.79
C ILE A 93 7.21 13.92 -13.28
N GLU A 94 8.03 14.76 -12.66
CA GLU A 94 7.97 15.05 -11.22
C GLU A 94 6.71 15.84 -10.83
N ALA A 95 6.18 16.65 -11.75
CA ALA A 95 4.93 17.37 -11.58
C ALA A 95 3.68 16.47 -11.71
N LEU A 96 3.81 15.24 -12.22
CA LEU A 96 2.68 14.32 -12.31
C LEU A 96 2.19 13.91 -10.92
N PRO A 97 0.86 13.79 -10.72
CA PRO A 97 0.32 13.20 -9.51
C PRO A 97 0.83 11.77 -9.32
N ARG A 98 1.16 11.43 -8.06
CA ARG A 98 1.66 10.11 -7.68
C ARG A 98 0.49 9.17 -7.46
N ILE A 99 0.68 7.91 -7.85
CA ILE A 99 -0.25 6.83 -7.48
C ILE A 99 0.19 6.33 -6.12
N VAL A 100 -0.72 6.38 -5.15
CA VAL A 100 -0.50 6.03 -3.76
C VAL A 100 -0.99 4.62 -3.48
N ASP A 101 -0.23 3.82 -2.73
CA ASP A 101 -0.65 2.48 -2.31
C ASP A 101 -1.80 2.59 -1.30
N ILE A 102 -2.87 1.82 -1.49
CA ILE A 102 -4.05 1.83 -0.62
C ILE A 102 -3.72 1.48 0.83
N SER A 103 -2.63 0.75 1.08
CA SER A 103 -2.13 0.46 2.43
C SER A 103 -1.77 1.72 3.23
N GLN A 104 -1.54 2.87 2.60
CA GLN A 104 -1.37 4.15 3.33
C GLN A 104 -2.65 4.59 4.06
N ALA A 105 -3.82 4.03 3.73
CA ALA A 105 -5.04 4.23 4.52
C ALA A 105 -4.92 3.67 5.94
N LEU A 106 -3.95 2.78 6.22
CA LEU A 106 -3.71 2.21 7.54
C LEU A 106 -2.98 3.18 8.49
N ASP A 107 -2.31 4.21 7.95
CA ASP A 107 -1.54 5.17 8.74
C ASP A 107 -2.43 5.91 9.76
N VAL A 108 -3.68 6.20 9.39
CA VAL A 108 -4.67 6.89 10.26
C VAL A 108 -5.08 6.06 11.48
N ALA A 109 -4.80 4.75 11.46
CA ALA A 109 -5.02 3.83 12.57
C ALA A 109 -3.72 3.43 13.27
N GLY A 110 -2.62 4.17 13.03
CA GLY A 110 -1.30 3.88 13.61
C GLY A 110 -0.67 2.60 13.04
N LEU A 111 -1.18 2.09 11.92
CA LEU A 111 -0.69 0.89 11.24
C LEU A 111 0.21 1.28 10.06
N THR A 112 1.25 2.07 10.34
CA THR A 112 2.17 2.57 9.32
C THR A 112 3.02 1.44 8.72
N PRO A 113 3.65 1.63 7.54
CA PRO A 113 4.64 0.69 7.05
C PRO A 113 5.63 0.35 8.17
N HIS A 114 5.77 -0.94 8.45
CA HIS A 114 6.64 -1.51 9.49
C HIS A 114 6.14 -1.43 10.96
N VAL A 115 4.91 -1.01 11.24
CA VAL A 115 4.36 -1.01 12.60
C VAL A 115 2.89 -1.47 12.62
N PRO A 116 2.55 -2.57 13.34
CA PRO A 116 3.47 -3.55 13.88
C PRO A 116 4.13 -4.38 12.78
N MET A 117 5.43 -4.64 12.93
CA MET A 117 6.15 -5.59 12.10
C MET A 117 6.68 -6.73 12.95
N LEU A 118 6.25 -7.94 12.64
CA LEU A 118 6.78 -9.15 13.25
C LEU A 118 7.71 -9.86 12.27
N ILE A 119 8.85 -10.34 12.74
CA ILE A 119 9.80 -11.09 11.92
C ILE A 119 9.80 -12.54 12.40
N SER A 120 9.53 -13.47 11.50
CA SER A 120 9.79 -14.90 11.71
C SER A 120 10.72 -15.42 10.62
N ASP A 121 11.75 -16.15 11.02
CA ASP A 121 12.77 -16.70 10.13
C ASP A 121 13.43 -15.62 9.24
N ARG A 122 12.97 -15.51 7.98
CA ARG A 122 13.42 -14.54 6.97
C ARG A 122 12.29 -13.67 6.41
N TYR A 123 11.12 -13.69 7.01
CA TYR A 123 9.92 -13.01 6.53
C TYR A 123 9.45 -11.93 7.51
N GLY A 124 9.22 -10.73 6.99
CA GLY A 124 8.56 -9.64 7.70
C GLY A 124 7.05 -9.70 7.48
N HIS A 125 6.30 -9.74 8.57
CA HIS A 125 4.84 -9.68 8.59
C HIS A 125 4.41 -8.27 8.98
N THR A 126 3.63 -7.62 8.13
CA THR A 126 3.09 -6.26 8.35
C THR A 126 1.58 -6.26 8.18
N ALA A 127 0.93 -5.20 8.65
CA ALA A 127 -0.50 -5.01 8.43
C ALA A 127 -0.81 -4.89 6.93
N THR A 128 -1.95 -5.41 6.50
CA THR A 128 -2.42 -5.31 5.12
C THR A 128 -3.88 -4.92 5.07
N ILE A 129 -4.28 -4.30 3.95
CA ILE A 129 -5.67 -3.93 3.67
C ILE A 129 -6.10 -4.53 2.34
N THR A 130 -7.33 -5.03 2.27
CA THR A 130 -7.98 -5.52 1.05
C THR A 130 -9.48 -5.16 1.08
N GLY A 131 -10.20 -5.39 -0.02
CA GLY A 131 -11.62 -5.10 -0.12
C GLY A 131 -11.96 -4.12 -1.26
N ARG A 132 -13.10 -3.46 -1.13
CA ARG A 132 -13.67 -2.54 -2.12
C ARG A 132 -14.39 -1.41 -1.40
N THR A 133 -13.86 -0.19 -1.51
CA THR A 133 -14.53 1.01 -0.99
C THR A 133 -15.90 1.22 -1.67
N SER A 134 -16.01 0.89 -2.96
CA SER A 134 -17.26 0.99 -3.74
C SER A 134 -18.36 0.06 -3.26
N LEU A 135 -18.00 -1.02 -2.55
CA LEU A 135 -18.94 -1.93 -1.89
C LEU A 135 -19.07 -1.63 -0.39
N GLY A 136 -18.44 -0.54 0.08
CA GLY A 136 -18.52 -0.08 1.47
C GLY A 136 -17.80 -0.99 2.47
N VAL A 137 -16.82 -1.79 2.03
CA VAL A 137 -16.15 -2.74 2.93
C VAL A 137 -14.66 -2.91 2.63
N LEU A 138 -13.87 -2.82 3.70
CA LEU A 138 -12.44 -3.11 3.71
C LEU A 138 -12.14 -4.13 4.82
N PHE A 139 -11.12 -4.94 4.60
CA PHE A 139 -10.59 -5.88 5.57
C PHE A 139 -9.15 -5.53 5.87
N VAL A 140 -8.87 -5.30 7.15
CA VAL A 140 -7.52 -5.07 7.67
C VAL A 140 -7.06 -6.35 8.34
N SER A 141 -5.85 -6.80 8.04
CA SER A 141 -5.23 -7.91 8.75
C SER A 141 -3.93 -7.47 9.40
N VAL A 142 -3.83 -7.69 10.71
CA VAL A 142 -2.70 -7.23 11.54
C VAL A 142 -1.93 -8.46 12.05
N PRO A 143 -0.60 -8.52 11.89
CA PRO A 143 0.19 -9.62 12.42
C PRO A 143 0.17 -9.58 13.95
N TRP A 144 0.06 -10.76 14.55
CA TRP A 144 -0.03 -10.91 16.00
C TRP A 144 0.80 -12.08 16.49
N ARG A 145 1.24 -12.01 17.73
CA ARG A 145 1.96 -13.07 18.43
C ARG A 145 1.66 -12.99 19.90
N ASP A 146 1.27 -14.12 20.48
CA ASP A 146 1.07 -14.21 21.92
C ASP A 146 2.43 -14.27 22.63
N ILE A 147 2.50 -13.56 23.75
CA ILE A 147 3.67 -13.41 24.60
C ILE A 147 3.26 -13.68 26.04
N ASN A 148 4.20 -14.15 26.86
CA ASN A 148 3.93 -14.41 28.26
C ASN A 148 3.46 -13.11 28.95
N PRO A 149 2.35 -13.11 29.72
CA PRO A 149 1.87 -11.92 30.43
C PRO A 149 2.94 -11.23 31.27
N LYS A 150 3.84 -11.98 31.92
CA LYS A 150 4.94 -11.40 32.71
C LYS A 150 5.94 -10.63 31.86
N GLU A 151 6.20 -11.09 30.63
CA GLU A 151 7.09 -10.41 29.69
C GLU A 151 6.44 -9.13 29.15
N LEU A 152 5.13 -9.15 28.89
CA LEU A 152 4.38 -7.97 28.47
C LEU A 152 4.33 -6.90 29.58
N GLU A 153 4.07 -7.28 30.82
CA GLU A 153 4.04 -6.33 31.94
C GLU A 153 5.42 -5.69 32.18
N ARG A 154 6.50 -6.48 32.08
CA ARG A 154 7.87 -5.93 32.12
C ARG A 154 8.10 -4.93 30.99
N TYR A 155 7.69 -5.26 29.76
CA TYR A 155 7.88 -4.38 28.62
C TYR A 155 7.11 -3.06 28.76
N LYS A 156 5.86 -3.10 29.24
CA LYS A 156 5.07 -1.88 29.52
C LYS A 156 5.78 -0.98 30.52
N ALA A 157 6.25 -1.54 31.64
CA ALA A 157 6.97 -0.79 32.68
C ALA A 157 8.28 -0.16 32.15
N GLU A 158 9.06 -0.90 31.34
CA GLU A 158 10.29 -0.35 30.73
C GLU A 158 10.01 0.76 29.71
N ARG A 159 8.90 0.65 28.96
CA ARG A 159 8.49 1.65 27.97
C ARG A 159 8.01 2.94 28.63
N GLU A 160 7.27 2.86 29.73
CA GLU A 160 6.80 4.03 30.49
C GLU A 160 7.96 4.89 31.02
N VAL A 161 9.08 4.27 31.35
CA VAL A 161 10.31 4.96 31.81
C VAL A 161 11.18 5.44 30.64
N GLY A 162 10.74 5.23 29.39
CA GLY A 162 11.43 5.71 28.18
C GLY A 162 12.65 4.89 27.75
N ASN A 163 12.86 3.70 28.35
CA ASN A 163 14.09 2.92 28.21
C ASN A 163 14.00 1.75 27.22
N SER A 164 12.84 1.50 26.60
CA SER A 164 12.64 0.31 25.76
C SER A 164 11.72 0.56 24.58
N TRP A 165 12.19 0.18 23.39
CA TRP A 165 11.38 0.06 22.17
C TRP A 165 11.69 -1.30 21.53
N SER A 166 10.66 -2.12 21.34
CA SER A 166 10.78 -3.45 20.73
C SER A 166 9.76 -3.62 19.63
N MET A 167 10.25 -3.65 18.39
CA MET A 167 9.46 -3.93 17.18
C MET A 167 8.60 -5.19 17.31
N GLY A 168 9.10 -6.21 18.02
CA GLY A 168 8.40 -7.49 18.24
C GLY A 168 7.37 -7.49 19.38
N MET A 169 7.14 -6.34 20.01
CA MET A 169 6.19 -6.12 21.11
C MET A 169 5.19 -4.98 20.82
N GLU A 170 5.48 -4.09 19.85
CA GLU A 170 4.61 -2.96 19.51
C GLU A 170 3.18 -3.39 19.12
N HIS A 171 3.01 -4.58 18.52
CA HIS A 171 1.67 -5.09 18.20
C HIS A 171 0.79 -5.25 19.44
N LEU A 172 1.37 -5.56 20.61
CA LEU A 172 0.62 -5.76 21.85
C LEU A 172 0.11 -4.46 22.46
N LEU A 173 0.65 -3.33 22.03
CA LEU A 173 0.27 -2.00 22.53
C LEU A 173 -0.64 -1.26 21.55
N TRP A 174 -0.70 -1.74 20.31
CA TRP A 174 -1.67 -1.27 19.33
C TRP A 174 -3.09 -1.71 19.71
N GLN A 175 -4.04 -0.79 19.59
CA GLN A 175 -5.46 -1.04 19.79
C GLN A 175 -6.22 -0.73 18.49
N PRO A 176 -7.19 -1.57 18.10
CA PRO A 176 -8.05 -1.26 16.96
C PRO A 176 -8.85 0.02 17.22
N THR A 177 -9.16 0.76 16.14
CA THR A 177 -10.09 1.90 16.25
C THR A 177 -11.51 1.40 16.54
N ALA A 178 -12.39 2.28 17.02
CA ALA A 178 -13.74 1.90 17.42
C ALA A 178 -14.57 1.29 16.27
N GLU A 179 -14.25 1.65 15.04
CA GLU A 179 -14.95 1.25 13.81
C GLU A 179 -14.43 -0.09 13.24
N MET A 180 -13.35 -0.64 13.81
CA MET A 180 -12.76 -1.91 13.39
C MET A 180 -13.44 -3.07 14.12
N GLN A 181 -14.33 -3.78 13.42
CA GLN A 181 -14.98 -4.98 13.95
C GLN A 181 -14.07 -6.20 13.77
N GLU A 182 -13.61 -6.81 14.85
CA GLU A 182 -12.79 -8.03 14.78
C GLU A 182 -13.62 -9.22 14.28
N LEU A 183 -13.05 -9.98 13.35
CA LEU A 183 -13.63 -11.16 12.73
C LEU A 183 -12.67 -12.34 12.78
N LYS A 184 -13.22 -13.54 12.65
CA LYS A 184 -12.43 -14.74 12.37
C LYS A 184 -12.01 -14.76 10.91
N ARG A 185 -10.88 -15.41 10.63
CA ARG A 185 -10.35 -15.56 9.27
C ARG A 185 -11.38 -16.09 8.27
N TRP A 186 -12.13 -17.13 8.64
CA TRP A 186 -13.11 -17.76 7.75
C TRP A 186 -14.30 -16.83 7.43
N GLU A 187 -14.65 -15.90 8.34
CA GLU A 187 -15.72 -14.92 8.10
C GLU A 187 -15.27 -13.93 7.02
N VAL A 188 -14.02 -13.48 7.08
CA VAL A 188 -13.42 -12.61 6.06
C VAL A 188 -13.30 -13.32 4.72
N GLU A 189 -12.81 -14.56 4.69
CA GLU A 189 -12.68 -15.35 3.46
C GLU A 189 -14.04 -15.52 2.77
N LYS A 190 -15.09 -15.88 3.53
CA LYS A 190 -16.46 -15.99 3.03
C LYS A 190 -16.98 -14.67 2.48
N GLU A 191 -16.82 -13.55 3.21
CA GLU A 191 -17.33 -12.25 2.77
C GLU A 191 -16.59 -11.76 1.51
N ILE A 192 -15.28 -12.02 1.38
CA ILE A 192 -14.51 -11.75 0.15
C ILE A 192 -15.02 -12.56 -1.04
N GLU A 193 -15.34 -13.85 -0.85
CA GLU A 193 -15.92 -14.69 -1.90
C GLU A 193 -17.28 -14.15 -2.37
N GLU A 194 -18.15 -13.77 -1.44
CA GLU A 194 -19.46 -13.17 -1.74
C GLU A 194 -19.33 -11.84 -2.50
N LEU A 195 -18.37 -10.99 -2.11
CA LEU A 195 -18.07 -9.72 -2.80
C LEU A 195 -17.57 -9.97 -4.23
N ASN A 196 -16.67 -10.94 -4.42
CA ASN A 196 -16.16 -11.28 -5.75
C ASN A 196 -17.26 -11.84 -6.65
N ALA A 197 -18.14 -12.71 -6.13
CA ALA A 197 -19.28 -13.23 -6.86
C ALA A 197 -20.29 -12.15 -7.24
N ARG A 198 -20.48 -11.13 -6.40
CA ARG A 198 -21.29 -9.95 -6.71
C ARG A 198 -20.69 -9.15 -7.86
N ILE A 199 -19.39 -8.83 -7.79
CA ILE A 199 -18.68 -8.07 -8.84
C ILE A 199 -18.78 -8.79 -10.19
N GLU A 200 -18.65 -10.12 -10.20
CA GLU A 200 -18.70 -10.89 -11.44
C GLU A 200 -20.10 -10.87 -12.08
N ARG A 201 -21.16 -10.93 -11.27
CA ARG A 201 -22.54 -10.76 -11.78
C ARG A 201 -22.76 -9.37 -12.35
N GLU A 202 -22.34 -8.32 -11.64
CA GLU A 202 -22.48 -6.93 -12.09
C GLU A 202 -21.74 -6.68 -13.43
N LYS A 203 -20.64 -7.40 -13.70
CA LYS A 203 -19.92 -7.32 -15.00
C LYS A 203 -20.62 -8.05 -16.14
N GLN A 204 -21.35 -9.12 -15.87
CA GLN A 204 -22.08 -9.88 -16.90
C GLN A 204 -23.36 -9.16 -17.33
N GLU A 205 -23.87 -8.28 -16.47
CA GLU A 205 -25.07 -7.48 -16.68
C GLU A 205 -24.79 -6.08 -17.28
N ALA A 206 -23.52 -5.66 -17.35
CA ALA A 206 -23.07 -4.36 -17.86
C ALA A 206 -22.51 -4.44 -19.29
#